data_AF-A0A314L1C0-F1
#
_entry.id   AF-A0A314L1C0-F1
#
_cell.length_a   1.000
_cell.length_b   1.000
_cell.length_c   1.000
_cell.angle_alpha   90.00
_cell.angle_beta   90.00
_cell.angle_gamma   90.00
#
_symmetry.space_group_name_H-M   'P 1'
#
loop_
_entity.id
_entity.type
_entity.pdbx_description
1 polymer ?
#
loop_
_entity_poly.entity_id
_entity_poly.type
_entity_poly.pdbx_seq_one_letter_code
_entity_poly.pdbx_strand_id
1 'polypeptide(L)'
;MLINDQTLKANLGVIWPNLKYGNTNRNFWKYQWRKHGLCSIQSLSLVDYFKGAVTVHANMIVINNKKNLLVYLTDANIIPSNNTVRTKTDINSALHKLVGNNNDIYISCKKNGNHILLHEIYLCMDTTLKQFVSCPPSSDQRGCIQGSNIIIPKF
;
A
#
# COMPACT_ATOMS: atom_id res chain seq x y z
N MET A 1 -8.83 21.33 8.09
CA MET A 1 -8.51 20.47 6.94
C MET A 1 -9.41 19.24 6.88
N LEU A 2 -9.36 18.29 7.82
CA LEU A 2 -10.37 17.20 7.92
C LEU A 2 -11.33 17.39 9.11
N ILE A 3 -11.36 18.58 9.72
CA ILE A 3 -11.86 18.77 11.09
C ILE A 3 -13.36 18.45 11.20
N ASN A 4 -14.11 18.67 10.12
CA ASN A 4 -15.57 18.61 10.12
C ASN A 4 -16.12 17.25 9.67
N ASP A 5 -15.28 16.34 9.18
CA ASP A 5 -15.68 15.00 8.75
C ASP A 5 -15.09 13.95 9.71
N GLN A 6 -15.82 13.69 10.80
CA GLN A 6 -15.39 12.75 11.83
C GLN A 6 -15.39 11.30 11.33
N THR A 7 -16.31 10.95 10.43
CA THR A 7 -16.37 9.63 9.81
C THR A 7 -15.11 9.37 8.98
N LEU A 8 -14.72 10.32 8.13
CA LEU A 8 -13.50 10.20 7.32
C LEU A 8 -12.25 10.10 8.19
N LYS A 9 -12.15 10.89 9.26
CA LYS A 9 -11.05 10.78 10.23
C LYS A 9 -11.00 9.42 10.93
N ALA A 10 -12.15 8.88 11.35
CA ALA A 10 -12.22 7.59 12.01
C ALA A 10 -11.76 6.48 11.05
N ASN A 11 -12.26 6.49 9.81
CA ASN A 11 -11.85 5.54 8.77
C ASN A 11 -10.34 5.62 8.48
N LEU A 12 -9.81 6.82 8.24
CA LEU A 12 -8.37 7.01 8.05
C LEU A 12 -7.55 6.60 9.28
N GLY A 13 -8.10 6.76 10.48
CA GLY A 13 -7.45 6.34 11.72
C GLY A 13 -7.21 4.83 11.78
N VAL A 14 -8.06 4.04 11.12
CA VAL A 14 -7.92 2.58 11.01
C VAL A 14 -7.03 2.21 9.83
N ILE A 15 -7.28 2.77 8.64
CA ILE A 15 -6.64 2.29 7.40
C ILE A 15 -5.31 2.96 7.08
N TRP A 16 -5.07 4.16 7.62
CA TRP A 16 -3.87 4.96 7.35
C TRP A 16 -3.32 5.66 8.61
N PRO A 17 -3.03 4.90 9.68
CA PRO A 17 -2.51 5.47 10.92
C PRO A 17 -1.06 5.95 10.77
N ASN A 18 -0.67 6.89 11.62
CA ASN A 18 0.73 7.20 11.88
C ASN A 18 1.34 6.13 12.79
N LEU A 19 2.38 5.47 12.30
CA LEU A 19 3.13 4.47 13.08
C LEU A 19 4.41 5.02 13.73
N LYS A 20 4.76 6.30 13.48
CA LYS A 20 5.96 6.92 14.05
C LYS A 20 5.68 7.44 15.46
N TYR A 21 6.46 6.97 16.43
CA TYR A 21 6.40 7.46 17.81
C TYR A 21 6.55 8.98 17.89
N GLY A 22 5.83 9.62 18.81
CA GLY A 22 5.89 11.07 19.04
C GLY A 22 5.17 11.92 17.98
N ASN A 23 4.34 11.34 17.12
CA ASN A 23 3.57 12.08 16.12
C ASN A 23 2.09 11.65 16.10
N THR A 24 1.24 12.49 15.48
CA THR A 24 -0.21 12.24 15.38
C THR A 24 -0.63 11.86 13.97
N ASN A 25 -1.72 11.10 13.85
CA ASN A 25 -2.39 10.83 12.57
C ASN A 25 -2.64 12.11 11.77
N ARG A 26 -3.13 13.16 12.45
CA ARG A 26 -3.42 14.45 11.81
C ARG A 26 -2.19 15.09 11.19
N ASN A 27 -1.06 15.11 11.90
CA ASN A 27 0.19 15.67 11.39
C ASN A 27 0.73 14.85 10.22
N PHE A 28 0.67 13.53 10.32
CA PHE A 28 1.03 12.63 9.24
C PHE A 28 0.18 12.86 7.98
N TRP A 29 -1.15 12.90 8.09
CA TRP A 29 -2.05 13.20 6.97
C TRP A 29 -1.79 14.59 6.38
N LYS A 30 -1.56 15.61 7.22
CA LYS A 30 -1.19 16.95 6.75
C LYS A 30 0.08 16.93 5.91
N TYR A 31 1.08 16.14 6.32
CA TYR A 31 2.31 15.96 5.54
C TYR A 31 2.03 15.27 4.20
N GLN A 32 1.27 14.17 4.20
CA GLN A 32 0.91 13.45 2.97
C GLN A 32 0.17 14.33 1.97
N TRP A 33 -0.80 15.12 2.44
CA TRP A 33 -1.49 16.09 1.59
C TRP A 33 -0.52 17.13 1.00
N ARG A 34 0.32 17.76 1.83
CA ARG A 34 1.26 18.79 1.36
C ARG A 34 2.28 18.25 0.37
N LYS A 35 2.75 17.01 0.57
CA LYS A 35 3.82 16.42 -0.24
C LYS A 35 3.31 15.76 -1.52
N HIS A 36 2.12 15.17 -1.48
CA HIS A 36 1.58 14.36 -2.58
C HIS A 36 0.23 14.85 -3.08
N GLY A 37 -0.72 15.11 -2.18
CA GLY A 37 -2.08 15.52 -2.57
C GLY A 37 -2.16 16.87 -3.30
N LEU A 38 -1.30 17.83 -2.97
CA LEU A 38 -1.24 19.11 -3.70
C LEU A 38 -0.91 18.95 -5.18
N CYS A 39 -0.19 17.89 -5.57
CA CYS A 39 0.11 17.62 -6.97
C CYS A 39 -1.14 17.25 -7.78
N SER A 40 -2.20 16.78 -7.13
CA SER A 40 -3.47 16.43 -7.79
C SER A 40 -4.58 17.45 -7.52
N ILE A 41 -4.27 18.63 -6.97
CA ILE A 41 -5.30 19.59 -6.51
C ILE A 41 -6.23 20.08 -7.62
N GLN A 42 -5.78 20.08 -8.88
CA GLN A 42 -6.60 20.47 -10.03
C GLN A 42 -7.75 19.48 -10.28
N SER A 43 -7.61 18.22 -9.85
CA SER A 43 -8.59 17.15 -10.08
C SER A 43 -9.21 16.61 -8.80
N LEU A 44 -8.50 16.70 -7.67
CA LEU A 44 -8.91 16.16 -6.38
C LEU A 44 -8.79 17.24 -5.30
N SER A 45 -9.91 17.61 -4.69
CA SER A 45 -9.89 18.43 -3.48
C SER A 45 -9.19 17.68 -2.35
N LEU A 46 -8.81 18.40 -1.28
CA LEU A 46 -8.23 17.77 -0.09
C LEU A 46 -9.10 16.65 0.46
N VAL A 47 -10.41 16.89 0.54
CA VAL A 47 -11.35 15.92 1.10
C VAL A 47 -11.45 14.72 0.16
N ASP A 48 -11.52 14.93 -1.15
CA ASP A 48 -11.64 13.86 -2.14
C ASP A 48 -10.38 13.01 -2.25
N TYR A 49 -9.19 13.59 -2.06
CA TYR A 49 -7.94 12.85 -1.97
C TYR A 49 -7.99 11.80 -0.84
N PHE A 50 -8.43 12.21 0.34
CA PHE A 50 -8.53 11.30 1.49
C PHE A 50 -9.72 10.33 1.37
N LYS A 51 -10.86 10.78 0.84
CA LYS A 51 -11.98 9.88 0.50
C LYS A 51 -11.54 8.83 -0.52
N GLY A 52 -10.74 9.21 -1.51
CA GLY A 52 -10.14 8.29 -2.48
C GLY A 52 -9.39 7.16 -1.81
N ALA A 53 -8.53 7.45 -0.82
CA ALA A 53 -7.83 6.41 -0.07
C ALA A 53 -8.79 5.45 0.67
N VAL A 54 -9.86 5.97 1.28
CA VAL A 54 -10.90 5.15 1.94
C VAL A 54 -11.66 4.31 0.91
N THR A 55 -12.06 4.89 -0.22
CA THR A 55 -12.76 4.21 -1.31
C THR A 55 -11.91 3.08 -1.89
N VAL A 56 -10.63 3.32 -2.16
CA VAL A 56 -9.71 2.28 -2.67
C VAL A 56 -9.59 1.14 -1.68
N HIS A 57 -9.43 1.44 -0.39
CA HIS A 57 -9.38 0.39 0.63
C HIS A 57 -10.69 -0.41 0.66
N ALA A 58 -11.83 0.26 0.82
CA ALA A 58 -13.12 -0.40 1.00
C ALA A 58 -13.63 -1.14 -0.24
N ASN A 59 -13.42 -0.59 -1.43
CA ASN A 59 -14.06 -1.08 -2.65
C ASN A 59 -13.11 -1.84 -3.57
N MET A 60 -11.80 -1.70 -3.41
CA MET A 60 -10.82 -2.37 -4.28
C MET A 60 -10.02 -3.42 -3.51
N ILE A 61 -9.64 -3.16 -2.26
CA ILE A 61 -8.79 -4.08 -1.47
C ILE A 61 -9.64 -5.01 -0.60
N VAL A 62 -10.69 -4.50 0.03
CA VAL A 62 -11.55 -5.23 0.97
C VAL A 62 -12.76 -5.81 0.23
N ILE A 63 -12.47 -6.64 -0.78
CA ILE A 63 -13.49 -7.31 -1.62
C ILE A 63 -13.34 -8.84 -1.50
N ASN A 64 -14.29 -9.61 -2.02
CA ASN A 64 -14.20 -11.08 -2.08
C ASN A 64 -13.84 -11.72 -0.73
N ASN A 65 -14.47 -11.25 0.35
CA ASN A 65 -14.23 -11.66 1.74
C ASN A 65 -12.79 -11.40 2.27
N LYS A 66 -12.04 -10.51 1.63
CA LYS A 66 -10.70 -10.08 2.08
C LYS A 66 -10.83 -8.87 2.99
N LYS A 67 -10.05 -8.86 4.08
CA LYS A 67 -10.06 -7.77 5.07
C LYS A 67 -8.94 -6.76 4.85
N ASN A 68 -7.90 -7.14 4.13
CA ASN A 68 -6.74 -6.31 3.78
C ASN A 68 -5.84 -7.08 2.80
N LEU A 69 -4.73 -6.46 2.39
CA LEU A 69 -3.76 -7.03 1.45
C LEU A 69 -3.10 -8.33 1.96
N LEU A 70 -2.92 -8.48 3.28
CA LEU A 70 -2.29 -9.66 3.87
C LEU A 70 -3.08 -10.93 3.57
N VAL A 71 -4.41 -10.86 3.53
CA VAL A 71 -5.24 -12.06 3.26
C VAL A 71 -4.94 -12.63 1.87
N TYR A 72 -4.67 -11.78 0.88
CA TYR A 72 -4.27 -12.24 -0.47
C TYR A 72 -2.94 -12.99 -0.44
N LEU A 73 -1.97 -12.52 0.37
CA LEU A 73 -0.69 -13.20 0.56
C LEU A 73 -0.90 -14.55 1.25
N THR A 74 -1.65 -14.59 2.35
CA THR A 74 -1.86 -15.84 3.10
C THR A 74 -2.64 -16.89 2.33
N ASP A 75 -3.61 -16.47 1.50
CA ASP A 75 -4.33 -17.35 0.56
C ASP A 75 -3.40 -18.07 -0.43
N ALA A 76 -2.27 -17.45 -0.77
CA ALA A 76 -1.22 -18.01 -1.62
C ALA A 76 -0.15 -18.74 -0.80
N ASN A 77 -0.44 -19.10 0.46
CA ASN A 77 0.50 -19.67 1.42
C ASN A 77 1.72 -18.78 1.68
N ILE A 78 1.61 -17.46 1.48
CA ILE A 78 2.63 -16.46 1.84
C ILE A 78 2.30 -15.89 3.22
N ILE A 79 2.82 -16.56 4.25
CA ILE A 79 2.58 -16.22 5.65
C ILE A 79 3.78 -15.41 6.19
N PRO A 80 3.55 -14.27 6.85
CA PRO A 80 4.60 -13.51 7.53
C PRO A 80 5.38 -14.39 8.51
N SER A 81 6.69 -14.40 8.34
CA SER A 81 7.62 -15.26 9.08
C SER A 81 8.99 -14.60 9.08
N ASN A 82 9.67 -14.66 10.23
CA ASN A 82 11.04 -14.15 10.33
C ASN A 82 12.09 -15.15 9.81
N ASN A 83 11.68 -16.39 9.52
CA ASN A 83 12.57 -17.50 9.19
C ASN A 83 12.35 -18.03 7.75
N THR A 84 11.28 -17.60 7.09
CA THR A 84 10.93 -18.04 5.74
C THR A 84 11.10 -16.89 4.77
N VAL A 85 11.77 -17.16 3.65
CA VAL A 85 11.99 -16.17 2.60
C VAL A 85 11.02 -16.41 1.44
N ARG A 86 10.76 -15.35 0.67
CA ARG A 86 9.92 -15.33 -0.52
C ARG A 86 10.64 -14.59 -1.63
N THR A 87 10.31 -14.93 -2.86
CA THR A 87 10.78 -14.17 -4.01
C THR A 87 9.83 -13.01 -4.30
N LYS A 88 10.32 -12.02 -5.05
CA LYS A 88 9.48 -10.94 -5.59
C LYS A 88 8.34 -11.50 -6.47
N THR A 89 8.63 -12.56 -7.23
CA THR A 89 7.66 -13.26 -8.08
C THR A 89 6.53 -13.86 -7.25
N ASP A 90 6.82 -14.51 -6.12
CA ASP A 90 5.78 -15.09 -5.25
C ASP A 90 4.79 -14.02 -4.78
N ILE A 91 5.32 -12.88 -4.31
CA ILE A 91 4.51 -11.76 -3.81
C ILE A 91 3.68 -11.14 -4.94
N ASN A 92 4.28 -10.94 -6.13
CA ASN A 92 3.55 -10.48 -7.31
C ASN A 92 2.40 -11.44 -7.63
N SER A 93 2.68 -12.72 -7.86
CA SER A 93 1.68 -13.71 -8.24
C SER A 93 0.53 -13.83 -7.23
N ALA A 94 0.81 -13.73 -5.94
CA ALA A 94 -0.24 -13.73 -4.91
C ALA A 94 -1.21 -12.53 -5.04
N LEU A 95 -0.70 -11.38 -5.47
CA LEU A 95 -1.48 -10.15 -5.62
C LEU A 95 -2.15 -9.99 -6.99
N HIS A 96 -1.83 -10.82 -7.99
CA HIS A 96 -2.53 -10.81 -9.27
C HIS A 96 -4.03 -11.12 -9.14
N LYS A 97 -4.44 -11.87 -8.10
CA LYS A 97 -5.87 -12.06 -7.77
C LYS A 97 -6.60 -10.77 -7.39
N LEU A 98 -5.86 -9.75 -6.94
CA LEU A 98 -6.36 -8.42 -6.60
C LEU A 98 -6.25 -7.47 -7.80
N VAL A 99 -5.05 -7.36 -8.38
CA VAL A 99 -4.75 -6.32 -9.38
C VAL A 99 -5.01 -6.76 -10.82
N GLY A 100 -5.25 -8.04 -11.09
CA GLY A 100 -5.35 -8.61 -12.43
C GLY A 100 -4.01 -9.09 -12.98
N ASN A 101 -4.04 -10.10 -13.84
CA ASN A 101 -2.83 -10.83 -14.27
C ASN A 101 -1.84 -10.03 -15.12
N ASN A 102 -2.27 -8.90 -15.69
CA ASN A 102 -1.48 -8.10 -16.64
C ASN A 102 -0.98 -6.78 -16.02
N ASN A 103 -1.18 -6.58 -14.72
CA ASN A 103 -0.81 -5.35 -14.03
C ASN A 103 0.42 -5.58 -13.14
N ASP A 104 1.51 -4.87 -13.44
CA ASP A 104 2.70 -4.89 -12.59
C ASP A 104 2.45 -4.11 -11.31
N ILE A 105 3.01 -4.61 -10.21
CA ILE A 105 3.08 -3.90 -8.94
C ILE A 105 4.54 -3.57 -8.62
N TYR A 106 4.73 -2.55 -7.79
CA TYR A 106 6.05 -2.23 -7.27
C TYR A 106 6.19 -2.69 -5.81
N ILE A 107 7.29 -3.37 -5.52
CA ILE A 107 7.60 -3.92 -4.20
C ILE A 107 8.91 -3.28 -3.75
N SER A 108 8.86 -2.57 -2.63
CA SER A 108 10.03 -1.99 -2.00
C SER A 108 10.52 -2.86 -0.85
N CYS A 109 11.83 -2.87 -0.68
CA CYS A 109 12.50 -3.62 0.38
C CYS A 109 13.38 -2.71 1.22
N LYS A 110 13.63 -3.12 2.46
CA LYS A 110 14.59 -2.49 3.35
C LYS A 110 15.60 -3.52 3.83
N LYS A 111 16.89 -3.18 3.72
CA LYS A 111 17.97 -4.00 4.26
C LYS A 111 18.04 -3.83 5.77
N ASN A 112 18.11 -4.95 6.49
CA ASN A 112 18.36 -5.00 7.93
C ASN A 112 19.45 -6.05 8.20
N GLY A 113 20.68 -5.59 8.42
CA GLY A 113 21.85 -6.48 8.44
C GLY A 113 21.99 -7.24 7.12
N ASN A 114 22.02 -8.57 7.19
CA ASN A 114 22.10 -9.46 6.03
C ASN A 114 20.72 -9.84 5.46
N HIS A 115 19.64 -9.36 6.07
CA HIS A 115 18.28 -9.68 5.64
C HIS A 115 17.68 -8.58 4.77
N ILE A 116 16.89 -9.00 3.79
CA ILE A 116 16.08 -8.12 2.95
C ILE A 116 14.65 -8.26 3.44
N LEU A 117 14.07 -7.19 3.97
CA LEU A 117 12.72 -7.19 4.52
C LEU A 117 11.77 -6.51 3.54
N LEU A 118 10.58 -7.08 3.33
CA LEU A 118 9.49 -6.38 2.66
C LEU A 118 9.17 -5.09 3.42
N HIS A 119 9.10 -3.97 2.71
CA HIS A 119 8.83 -2.66 3.31
C HIS A 119 7.44 -2.13 2.91
N GLU A 120 7.20 -1.92 1.62
CA GLU A 120 5.93 -1.40 1.10
C GLU A 120 5.58 -2.08 -0.22
N ILE A 121 4.29 -2.25 -0.45
CA ILE A 121 3.71 -2.69 -1.73
C ILE A 121 2.95 -1.50 -2.32
N TYR A 122 3.20 -1.24 -3.59
CA TYR A 122 2.61 -0.16 -4.35
C TYR A 122 1.70 -0.74 -5.43
N LEU A 123 0.42 -0.38 -5.35
CA LEU A 123 -0.60 -0.72 -6.33
C LEU A 123 -0.93 0.55 -7.12
N CYS A 124 -0.92 0.48 -8.45
CA CYS A 124 -1.22 1.62 -9.29
C CYS A 124 -2.66 1.56 -9.79
N MET A 125 -3.27 2.73 -9.91
CA MET A 125 -4.66 2.88 -10.29
C MET A 125 -4.81 3.93 -11.38
N ASP A 126 -5.89 3.81 -12.14
CA ASP A 126 -6.29 4.87 -13.04
C ASP A 126 -6.74 6.13 -12.27
N THR A 127 -6.89 7.23 -12.99
CA THR A 127 -7.29 8.51 -12.39
C THR A 127 -8.72 8.51 -11.85
N THR A 128 -9.55 7.53 -12.24
CA THR A 128 -10.92 7.38 -11.74
C THR A 128 -11.03 6.59 -10.43
N LEU A 129 -9.95 5.94 -10.00
CA LEU A 129 -9.87 5.07 -8.83
C LEU A 129 -10.84 3.87 -8.89
N LYS A 130 -11.15 3.38 -10.10
CA LYS A 130 -12.08 2.26 -10.31
C LYS A 130 -11.40 0.99 -10.80
N GLN A 131 -10.15 1.08 -11.24
CA GLN A 131 -9.41 -0.05 -11.76
C GLN A 131 -7.93 0.05 -11.40
N PHE A 132 -7.34 -1.11 -11.13
CA PHE A 132 -5.89 -1.23 -11.09
C PHE A 132 -5.33 -1.16 -12.51
N VAL A 133 -4.17 -0.52 -12.63
CA VAL A 133 -3.39 -0.45 -13.87
C VAL A 133 -1.96 -0.83 -13.56
N SER A 134 -1.22 -1.26 -14.58
CA SER A 134 0.19 -1.60 -14.41
C SER A 134 0.96 -0.39 -13.88
N CYS A 135 1.75 -0.59 -12.82
CA CYS A 135 2.64 0.44 -12.34
C CYS A 135 3.70 0.78 -13.38
N PRO A 136 4.02 2.07 -13.59
CA PRO A 136 5.07 2.44 -14.52
C PRO A 136 6.41 1.83 -14.08
N PRO A 137 7.29 1.47 -15.04
CA PRO A 137 8.62 0.97 -14.72
C PRO A 137 9.33 1.94 -13.78
N SER A 138 9.79 1.42 -12.65
CA SER A 138 10.47 2.22 -11.64
C SER A 138 11.97 1.95 -11.71
N SER A 139 12.76 3.01 -11.88
CA SER A 139 14.22 2.98 -11.70
C SER A 139 14.63 3.13 -10.22
N ASP A 140 13.67 3.08 -9.30
CA ASP A 140 13.86 3.39 -7.88
C ASP A 140 14.79 2.36 -7.19
N GLN A 141 15.84 2.89 -6.55
CA GLN A 141 16.84 2.14 -5.80
C GLN A 141 16.25 1.45 -4.56
N ARG A 142 15.04 1.82 -4.13
CA ARG A 142 14.33 1.21 -2.99
C ARG A 142 13.61 -0.09 -3.36
N GLY A 143 13.60 -0.47 -4.63
CA GLY A 143 12.94 -1.68 -5.12
C GLY A 143 13.63 -2.93 -4.57
N CYS A 144 12.86 -3.98 -4.35
CA CYS A 144 13.46 -5.29 -4.11
C CYS A 144 14.21 -5.75 -5.37
N ILE A 145 15.49 -6.06 -5.23
CA ILE A 145 16.33 -6.57 -6.33
C ILE A 145 15.76 -7.90 -6.82
N GLN A 146 15.76 -8.12 -8.14
CA GLN A 146 15.32 -9.39 -8.71
C GLN A 146 16.15 -10.55 -8.14
N GLY A 147 15.48 -11.64 -7.73
CA GLY A 147 16.14 -12.79 -7.08
C GLY A 147 16.45 -12.60 -5.59
N SER A 148 16.03 -11.50 -4.97
CA SER A 148 16.16 -11.32 -3.51
C SER A 148 15.38 -12.38 -2.74
N ASN A 149 15.98 -12.89 -1.67
CA ASN A 149 15.30 -13.65 -0.62
C ASN A 149 14.68 -12.67 0.38
N ILE A 150 13.38 -12.40 0.21
CA ILE A 150 12.63 -11.39 0.95
C ILE A 150 11.96 -12.02 2.17
N ILE A 151 12.23 -11.49 3.34
CA ILE A 151 11.50 -11.82 4.58
C ILE A 151 10.29 -10.89 4.66
N ILE A 152 9.11 -11.46 4.93
CA ILE A 152 7.91 -10.69 5.29
C ILE A 152 7.82 -10.75 6.81
N PRO A 153 8.21 -9.68 7.54
CA PRO A 153 8.33 -9.75 8.99
C PRO A 153 6.99 -10.03 9.66
N LYS A 154 7.03 -10.82 10.73
CA LYS A 154 5.86 -10.99 11.60
C LYS A 154 5.59 -9.68 12.36
N PHE A 155 4.32 -9.31 12.48
CA PHE A 155 3.81 -8.14 13.20
C PHE A 155 3.08 -8.55 14.48
#